data_AF-A0A2W0APW4-F1
#
_entry.id   AF-A0A2W0APW4-F1
#
_cell.length_a   1.000
_cell.length_b   1.000
_cell.length_c   1.000
_cell.angle_alpha   90.00
_cell.angle_beta   90.00
_cell.angle_gamma   90.00
#
_symmetry.space_group_name_H-M   'P 1'
#
loop_
_entity.id
_entity.type
_entity.pdbx_description
1 polymer ?
#
loop_
_entity_poly.entity_id
_entity_poly.type
_entity_poly.pdbx_seq_one_letter_code
_entity_poly.pdbx_strand_id
1 'polypeptide(L)'
;MVVNCEQVWQEISNYLDDDVDVDVDLRAAMEAHFRECKRCRAVLEGTRNVIQLYGDERMIDVPLGFGHRLQRRLEDNMQSRRRRFLGWMVAAAAAVLVTGSFEIARSSVFRRPELRSEHAQAGSGLPPDMMIVVSPNGKIFHASGCPFIHDKAHVRTIVVREAIKEGYAPCVRCMKKYLRADLSSPESLADAQR
;
A
#
# COMPACT_ATOMS: atom_id res chain seq x y z
N MET A 1 -16.10 28.23 -36.82
CA MET A 1 -15.59 29.40 -37.57
C MET A 1 -15.76 29.12 -39.06
N VAL A 2 -16.16 30.10 -39.89
CA VAL A 2 -16.24 29.90 -41.35
C VAL A 2 -14.96 30.46 -41.96
N VAL A 3 -14.17 29.60 -42.59
CA VAL A 3 -12.93 30.00 -43.29
C VAL A 3 -13.20 30.20 -44.78
N ASN A 4 -12.56 31.20 -45.37
CA ASN A 4 -12.64 31.47 -46.80
C ASN A 4 -11.47 30.84 -47.57
N CYS A 5 -11.52 30.85 -48.91
CA CYS A 5 -10.50 30.20 -49.74
C CYS A 5 -9.10 30.82 -49.58
N GLU A 6 -9.00 32.15 -49.37
CA GLU A 6 -7.73 32.85 -49.24
C GLU A 6 -7.01 32.45 -47.95
N GLN A 7 -7.76 32.41 -46.85
CA GLN A 7 -7.25 31.94 -45.56
C GLN A 7 -6.82 30.47 -45.64
N VAL A 8 -7.59 29.62 -46.34
CA VAL A 8 -7.21 28.22 -46.56
C VAL A 8 -5.89 28.11 -47.32
N TRP A 9 -5.65 28.93 -48.34
CA TRP A 9 -4.40 28.89 -49.11
C TRP A 9 -3.19 29.41 -48.32
N GLN A 10 -3.38 30.40 -47.45
CA GLN A 10 -2.33 30.88 -46.55
C GLN A 10 -1.92 29.82 -45.54
N GLU A 11 -2.89 29.05 -45.03
CA GLU A 11 -2.68 28.06 -43.96
C GLU A 11 -2.45 26.63 -44.48
N ILE A 12 -2.47 26.40 -45.80
CA ILE A 12 -2.42 25.03 -46.35
C ILE A 12 -1.08 24.32 -46.08
N SER A 13 0.03 25.07 -46.03
CA SER A 13 1.34 24.49 -45.69
C SER A 13 1.35 24.03 -44.24
N ASN A 14 0.99 24.93 -43.32
CA ASN A 14 0.89 24.64 -41.88
C ASN A 14 -0.03 23.43 -41.61
N TYR A 15 -1.15 23.34 -42.34
CA TYR A 15 -2.07 22.20 -42.26
C TYR A 15 -1.43 20.88 -42.75
N LEU A 16 -0.59 20.92 -43.78
CA LEU A 16 0.07 19.73 -44.35
C LEU A 16 1.28 19.26 -43.54
N ASP A 17 2.01 20.21 -42.94
CA ASP A 17 3.21 19.95 -42.13
C ASP A 17 2.88 19.45 -40.71
N ASP A 18 1.57 19.38 -40.38
CA ASP A 18 1.04 18.96 -39.07
C ASP A 18 1.67 19.73 -37.91
N ASP A 19 1.95 21.03 -38.15
CA ASP A 19 2.53 21.91 -37.14
C ASP A 19 1.59 21.97 -35.93
N VAL A 20 2.14 21.57 -34.78
CA VAL A 20 1.41 21.37 -33.51
C VAL A 20 0.83 22.67 -32.95
N ASP A 21 1.21 23.81 -33.55
CA ASP A 21 0.73 25.15 -33.21
C ASP A 21 -0.51 25.59 -34.01
N VAL A 22 -0.99 24.78 -34.96
CA VAL A 22 -2.24 25.06 -35.67
C VAL A 22 -3.42 24.85 -34.72
N ASP A 23 -4.15 25.94 -34.45
CA ASP A 23 -5.40 25.95 -33.69
C ASP A 23 -6.35 24.83 -34.17
N VAL A 24 -6.78 23.98 -33.24
CA VAL A 24 -7.66 22.84 -33.49
C VAL A 24 -8.96 23.28 -34.17
N ASP A 25 -9.47 24.47 -33.81
CA ASP A 25 -10.69 25.02 -34.37
C ASP A 25 -10.50 25.47 -35.83
N LEU A 26 -9.33 26.01 -36.17
CA LEU A 26 -8.97 26.39 -37.54
C LEU A 26 -8.83 25.16 -38.43
N ARG A 27 -8.16 24.11 -37.93
CA ARG A 27 -8.02 22.84 -38.64
C ARG A 27 -9.39 22.23 -38.97
N ALA A 28 -10.29 22.17 -37.98
CA ALA A 28 -11.64 21.65 -38.18
C ALA A 28 -12.44 22.48 -39.21
N ALA A 29 -12.27 23.82 -39.18
CA ALA A 29 -12.91 24.71 -40.15
C ALA A 29 -12.37 24.51 -41.58
N MET A 30 -11.06 24.30 -41.74
CA MET A 30 -10.45 23.98 -43.04
C MET A 30 -10.91 22.61 -43.56
N GLU A 31 -11.00 21.59 -42.69
CA GLU A 31 -11.54 20.28 -43.06
C GLU A 31 -12.99 20.35 -43.54
N ALA A 32 -13.83 21.15 -42.88
CA ALA A 32 -15.18 21.43 -43.34
C ALA A 32 -15.17 22.14 -44.70
N HIS A 33 -14.32 23.16 -44.89
CA HIS A 33 -14.21 23.89 -46.14
C HIS A 33 -13.75 22.99 -47.32
N PHE A 34 -12.82 22.05 -47.10
CA PHE A 34 -12.39 21.09 -48.13
C PHE A 34 -13.52 20.15 -48.57
N ARG A 35 -14.51 19.88 -47.70
CA ARG A 35 -15.68 19.06 -48.05
C ARG A 35 -16.64 19.78 -49.01
N GLU A 36 -16.70 21.09 -48.92
CA GLU A 36 -17.67 21.91 -49.68
C GLU A 36 -17.04 22.60 -50.91
N CYS A 37 -15.78 23.03 -50.83
CA CYS A 37 -15.10 23.75 -51.90
C CYS A 37 -14.22 22.84 -52.77
N LYS A 38 -14.65 22.59 -54.01
CA LYS A 38 -13.90 21.77 -54.98
C LYS A 38 -12.52 22.35 -55.33
N ARG A 39 -12.38 23.68 -55.37
CA ARG A 39 -11.10 24.34 -55.70
C ARG A 39 -10.05 24.09 -54.62
N CYS A 40 -10.40 24.34 -53.36
CA CYS A 40 -9.49 24.11 -52.24
C CYS A 40 -9.14 22.64 -52.07
N ARG A 41 -10.07 21.72 -52.34
CA ARG A 41 -9.76 20.28 -52.38
C ARG A 41 -8.74 19.93 -53.46
N ALA A 42 -8.91 20.44 -54.68
CA ALA A 42 -7.96 20.20 -55.77
C ALA A 42 -6.57 20.76 -55.46
N VAL A 43 -6.49 21.91 -54.78
CA VAL A 43 -5.20 22.46 -54.30
C VAL A 43 -4.58 21.53 -53.26
N LEU A 44 -5.34 21.07 -52.25
CA LEU A 44 -4.84 20.15 -51.23
C LEU A 44 -4.31 18.84 -51.82
N GLU A 45 -5.10 18.21 -52.71
CA GLU A 45 -4.72 16.96 -53.36
C GLU A 45 -3.52 17.16 -54.29
N GLY A 46 -3.49 18.26 -55.05
CA GLY A 46 -2.37 18.63 -55.91
C GLY A 46 -1.08 18.82 -55.12
N THR A 47 -1.11 19.56 -54.02
CA THR A 47 0.06 19.77 -53.16
C THR A 47 0.54 18.46 -52.54
N ARG A 48 -0.37 17.60 -52.06
CA ARG A 48 0.00 16.25 -51.56
C ARG A 48 0.67 15.40 -52.63
N ASN A 49 0.15 15.43 -53.86
CA ASN A 49 0.73 14.71 -54.97
C ASN A 49 2.13 15.25 -55.32
N VAL A 50 2.35 16.56 -55.30
CA VAL A 50 3.68 17.16 -55.49
C VAL A 50 4.64 16.73 -54.36
N ILE A 51 4.21 16.79 -53.10
CA ILE A 51 4.99 16.30 -51.95
C ILE A 51 5.37 14.83 -52.15
N GLN A 52 4.43 14.00 -52.60
CA GLN A 52 4.69 12.59 -52.87
C GLN A 52 5.71 12.40 -54.01
N LEU A 53 5.57 13.13 -55.12
CA LEU A 53 6.49 13.07 -56.26
C LEU A 53 7.91 13.49 -55.88
N TYR A 54 8.06 14.54 -55.06
CA TYR A 54 9.37 14.97 -54.53
C TYR A 54 9.88 14.03 -53.43
N GLY A 55 9.00 13.45 -52.61
CA GLY A 55 9.35 12.43 -51.63
C GLY A 55 9.80 11.11 -52.26
N ASP A 56 9.44 10.88 -53.53
CA ASP A 56 9.88 9.73 -54.33
C ASP A 56 11.32 9.91 -54.87
N GLU A 57 11.91 11.10 -54.74
CA GLU A 57 13.31 11.31 -55.12
C GLU A 57 14.28 10.83 -54.04
N ARG A 58 14.76 9.59 -54.26
CA ARG A 58 16.07 9.07 -53.86
C ARG A 58 16.23 8.98 -52.36
N MET A 59 15.90 7.79 -51.85
CA MET A 59 16.46 7.20 -50.63
C MET A 59 17.89 7.71 -50.44
N ILE A 60 18.09 8.60 -49.46
CA ILE A 60 19.40 8.73 -48.85
C ILE A 60 19.71 7.31 -48.40
N ASP A 61 20.66 6.68 -49.08
CA ASP A 61 20.98 5.29 -48.80
C ASP A 61 21.40 5.22 -47.35
N VAL A 62 20.56 4.60 -46.54
CA VAL A 62 20.73 4.67 -45.09
C VAL A 62 22.00 3.89 -44.78
N PRO A 63 22.97 4.47 -44.02
CA PRO A 63 24.23 3.80 -43.76
C PRO A 63 24.02 2.39 -43.23
N LEU A 64 24.83 1.44 -43.70
CA LEU A 64 24.75 0.04 -43.29
C LEU A 64 24.62 -0.09 -41.77
N GLY A 65 23.64 -0.89 -41.35
CA GLY A 65 23.34 -1.14 -39.94
C GLY A 65 22.64 -0.01 -39.18
N PHE A 66 22.19 1.07 -39.82
CA PHE A 66 21.41 2.12 -39.16
C PHE A 66 20.14 1.59 -38.51
N GLY A 67 19.37 0.74 -39.20
CA GLY A 67 18.16 0.12 -38.65
C GLY A 67 18.46 -0.66 -37.36
N HIS A 68 19.53 -1.45 -37.36
CA HIS A 68 19.95 -2.21 -36.17
C HIS A 68 20.40 -1.28 -35.02
N ARG A 69 21.17 -0.21 -35.31
CA ARG A 69 21.58 0.76 -34.28
C ARG A 69 20.39 1.53 -33.71
N LEU A 70 19.43 1.88 -34.55
CA LEU A 70 18.20 2.56 -34.15
C LEU A 70 17.33 1.65 -33.27
N GLN A 71 17.08 0.42 -33.71
CA GLN A 71 16.32 -0.56 -32.95
C GLN A 71 16.96 -0.81 -31.58
N ARG A 72 18.28 -1.04 -31.54
CA ARG A 72 19.01 -1.24 -30.28
C ARG A 72 18.87 -0.03 -29.34
N ARG A 73 18.99 1.20 -29.86
CA ARG A 73 18.79 2.41 -29.05
C ARG A 73 17.35 2.55 -28.53
N LEU A 74 16.35 2.18 -29.33
CA LEU A 74 14.94 2.20 -28.91
C LEU A 74 14.70 1.20 -27.77
N GLU A 75 15.17 -0.03 -27.95
CA GLU A 75 15.09 -1.08 -26.94
C GLU A 75 15.80 -0.67 -25.64
N ASP A 76 17.03 -0.15 -25.73
CA ASP A 76 17.79 0.32 -24.56
C ASP A 76 17.05 1.44 -23.81
N ASN A 77 16.48 2.42 -24.54
CA ASN A 77 15.74 3.51 -23.92
C ASN A 77 14.46 3.03 -23.23
N MET A 78 13.69 2.15 -23.88
CA MET A 78 12.46 1.57 -23.31
C MET A 78 12.76 0.70 -22.09
N GLN A 79 13.81 -0.12 -22.14
CA GLN A 79 14.25 -0.94 -21.01
C GLN A 79 14.76 -0.09 -19.84
N SER A 80 15.51 0.99 -20.10
CA SER A 80 16.01 1.89 -19.06
C SER A 80 14.88 2.60 -18.30
N ARG A 81 13.80 2.97 -19.02
CA ARG A 81 12.63 3.60 -18.43
C ARG A 81 11.88 2.60 -17.56
N ARG A 82 11.65 1.38 -18.06
CA ARG A 82 10.98 0.31 -17.32
C ARG A 82 11.75 -0.11 -16.06
N ARG A 83 13.08 -0.23 -16.12
CA ARG A 83 13.93 -0.56 -14.96
C ARG A 83 13.88 0.52 -13.88
N ARG A 84 13.89 1.80 -14.26
CA ARG A 84 13.74 2.91 -13.31
C ARG A 84 12.39 2.88 -12.60
N PHE A 85 11.29 2.68 -13.33
CA PHE A 85 9.96 2.58 -12.71
C PHE A 85 9.81 1.36 -11.79
N LEU A 86 10.30 0.19 -12.21
CA LEU A 86 10.30 -1.01 -11.38
C LEU A 86 11.16 -0.84 -10.11
N GLY A 87 12.33 -0.22 -10.22
CA GLY A 87 13.19 0.06 -9.07
C GLY A 87 12.52 0.97 -8.04
N TRP A 88 11.84 2.03 -8.48
CA TRP A 88 11.07 2.90 -7.60
C TRP A 88 9.86 2.22 -6.96
N MET A 89 9.15 1.35 -7.70
CA MET A 89 8.05 0.55 -7.15
C MET A 89 8.51 -0.40 -6.05
N VAL A 90 9.64 -1.09 -6.23
CA VAL A 90 10.21 -1.98 -5.21
C VAL A 90 10.63 -1.19 -3.96
N ALA A 91 11.28 -0.04 -4.13
CA ALA A 91 11.65 0.83 -3.02
C ALA A 91 10.42 1.34 -2.23
N ALA A 92 9.36 1.74 -2.93
CA ALA A 92 8.11 2.17 -2.29
C ALA A 92 7.43 1.03 -1.51
N ALA A 93 7.35 -0.18 -2.09
CA ALA A 93 6.79 -1.35 -1.41
C ALA A 93 7.60 -1.72 -0.15
N ALA A 94 8.93 -1.69 -0.22
CA ALA A 94 9.79 -1.92 0.93
C ALA A 94 9.57 -0.87 2.03
N ALA A 95 9.44 0.41 1.66
CA ALA A 95 9.17 1.48 2.61
C ALA A 95 7.82 1.28 3.34
N VAL A 96 6.77 0.89 2.61
CA VAL A 96 5.44 0.59 3.20
C VAL A 96 5.50 -0.58 4.17
N LEU A 97 6.25 -1.65 3.84
CA LEU A 97 6.41 -2.79 4.75
C LEU A 97 7.17 -2.40 6.03
N VAL A 98 8.23 -1.59 5.90
CA VAL A 98 9.01 -1.12 7.06
C VAL A 98 8.15 -0.24 7.95
N THR A 99 7.45 0.77 7.41
CA THR A 99 6.57 1.64 8.20
C THR A 99 5.42 0.88 8.84
N GLY A 100 4.78 -0.02 8.09
CA GLY A 100 3.71 -0.88 8.63
C GLY A 100 4.17 -1.76 9.78
N SER A 101 5.35 -2.39 9.66
CA SER A 101 5.91 -3.22 10.73
C SER A 101 6.25 -2.42 11.99
N PHE A 102 6.75 -1.19 11.84
CA PHE A 102 7.06 -0.30 12.96
C PHE A 102 5.82 0.13 13.73
N GLU A 103 4.72 0.44 13.04
CA GLU A 103 3.44 0.78 13.69
C GLU A 103 2.84 -0.42 14.44
N ILE A 104 2.94 -1.64 13.89
CA ILE A 104 2.50 -2.86 14.57
C ILE A 104 3.36 -3.11 15.82
N ALA A 105 4.69 -2.96 15.73
CA ALA A 105 5.59 -3.11 16.87
C ALA A 105 5.32 -2.08 17.99
N ARG A 106 4.84 -0.89 17.63
CA ARG A 106 4.49 0.18 18.57
C ARG A 106 3.07 0.03 19.15
N SER A 107 2.22 -0.81 18.56
CA SER A 107 0.86 -1.04 19.04
C SER A 107 0.84 -1.70 20.42
N SER A 108 -0.04 -1.21 21.29
CA SER A 108 -0.23 -1.71 22.65
C SER A 108 -0.77 -3.15 22.73
N VAL A 109 -1.09 -3.77 21.59
CA VAL A 109 -1.56 -5.16 21.47
C VAL A 109 -0.53 -6.16 22.04
N PHE A 110 0.77 -5.83 21.98
CA PHE A 110 1.84 -6.65 22.54
C PHE A 110 2.32 -6.22 23.94
N ARG A 111 1.71 -5.19 24.56
CA ARG A 111 2.04 -4.84 25.95
C ARG A 111 1.48 -5.94 26.84
N ARG A 112 2.38 -6.73 27.46
CA ARG A 112 2.01 -7.66 28.54
C ARG A 112 1.18 -6.87 29.57
N PRO A 113 0.06 -7.41 30.09
CA PRO A 113 -0.72 -6.73 31.11
C PRO A 113 0.22 -6.35 32.26
N GLU A 114 0.20 -5.08 32.62
CA GLU A 114 1.04 -4.55 33.70
C GLU A 114 0.58 -5.18 35.00
N LEU A 115 1.33 -6.21 35.43
CA LEU A 115 1.03 -6.95 36.65
C LEU A 115 1.06 -5.96 37.81
N ARG A 116 0.01 -5.97 38.65
CA ARG A 116 -0.05 -5.10 39.86
C ARG A 116 1.04 -5.40 40.90
N SER A 117 1.88 -6.40 40.65
CA SER A 117 3.08 -6.73 41.41
C SER A 117 4.17 -7.29 40.50
N GLU A 118 5.39 -6.76 40.60
CA GLU A 118 6.57 -7.20 39.81
C GLU A 118 6.94 -8.68 40.01
N HIS A 119 6.54 -9.30 41.13
CA HIS A 119 6.93 -10.66 41.51
C HIS A 119 5.85 -11.73 41.29
N ALA A 120 4.71 -11.39 40.66
CA ALA A 120 3.64 -12.36 40.45
C ALA A 120 3.74 -13.07 39.10
N GLN A 121 3.57 -14.40 39.09
CA GLN A 121 3.33 -15.15 37.87
C GLN A 121 1.84 -15.08 37.53
N ALA A 122 1.51 -14.82 36.26
CA ALA A 122 0.14 -14.97 35.77
C ALA A 122 -0.24 -16.45 35.88
N GLY A 123 -1.29 -16.78 36.64
CA GLY A 123 -1.70 -18.16 36.84
C GLY A 123 -2.23 -18.78 35.54
N SER A 124 -1.41 -19.57 34.86
CA SER A 124 -1.67 -20.15 33.52
C SER A 124 -2.61 -21.36 33.51
N GLY A 125 -2.97 -21.91 34.68
CA GLY A 125 -3.68 -23.20 34.82
C GLY A 125 -5.00 -23.09 35.56
N LEU A 126 -5.54 -21.87 35.63
CA LEU A 126 -6.86 -21.62 36.19
C LEU A 126 -7.92 -21.66 35.08
N PRO A 127 -9.08 -22.30 35.29
CA PRO A 127 -10.17 -22.26 34.33
C PRO A 127 -10.61 -20.80 34.09
N PRO A 128 -10.69 -20.33 32.84
CA PRO A 128 -10.89 -18.91 32.52
C PRO A 128 -12.25 -18.36 32.99
N ASP A 129 -13.24 -19.24 33.10
CA ASP A 129 -14.62 -18.90 33.48
C ASP A 129 -14.92 -19.15 34.95
N MET A 130 -13.92 -19.56 35.75
CA MET A 130 -14.09 -19.76 37.19
C MET A 130 -14.35 -18.42 37.89
N MET A 131 -15.33 -18.40 38.80
CA MET A 131 -15.65 -17.23 39.61
C MET A 131 -14.71 -17.12 40.81
N ILE A 132 -14.13 -15.93 40.99
CA ILE A 132 -13.16 -15.60 42.03
C ILE A 132 -13.49 -14.25 42.66
N VAL A 133 -12.96 -14.03 43.85
CA VAL A 133 -13.20 -12.82 44.63
C VAL A 133 -11.97 -11.91 44.55
N VAL A 134 -12.20 -10.64 44.18
CA VAL A 134 -11.17 -9.59 44.18
C VAL A 134 -11.59 -8.44 45.08
N SER A 135 -10.59 -7.78 45.67
CA SER A 135 -10.77 -6.46 46.28
C SER A 135 -10.23 -5.40 45.31
N PRO A 136 -10.93 -4.27 45.10
CA PRO A 136 -10.48 -3.18 44.23
C PRO A 136 -9.07 -2.67 44.56
N ASN A 137 -8.76 -2.59 45.86
CA ASN A 137 -7.47 -2.15 46.40
C ASN A 137 -6.46 -3.30 46.55
N GLY A 138 -6.88 -4.54 46.26
CA GLY A 138 -6.04 -5.73 46.33
C GLY A 138 -5.14 -5.90 45.12
N LYS A 139 -4.05 -6.66 45.32
CA LYS A 139 -3.14 -7.09 44.25
C LYS A 139 -3.35 -8.54 43.82
N ILE A 140 -4.14 -9.29 44.61
CA ILE A 140 -4.39 -10.72 44.41
C ILE A 140 -5.88 -11.04 44.40
N PHE A 141 -6.24 -12.13 43.73
CA PHE A 141 -7.58 -12.71 43.77
C PHE A 141 -7.63 -14.00 44.59
N HIS A 142 -8.83 -14.30 45.10
CA HIS A 142 -9.08 -15.36 46.07
C HIS A 142 -10.23 -16.29 45.65
N ALA A 143 -10.26 -17.51 46.22
CA ALA A 143 -11.47 -18.33 46.24
C ALA A 143 -12.55 -17.70 47.13
N SER A 144 -13.82 -17.98 46.82
CA SER A 144 -14.93 -17.72 47.72
C SER A 144 -14.68 -18.39 49.08
N GLY A 145 -14.61 -17.60 50.16
CA GLY A 145 -14.38 -18.10 51.53
C GLY A 145 -12.92 -18.16 51.98
N CYS A 146 -11.97 -17.58 51.24
CA CYS A 146 -10.59 -17.49 51.72
C CYS A 146 -10.49 -16.65 53.01
N PRO A 147 -9.87 -17.15 54.10
CA PRO A 147 -9.77 -16.40 55.34
C PRO A 147 -8.84 -15.18 55.24
N PHE A 148 -7.98 -15.13 54.23
CA PHE A 148 -6.95 -14.10 54.02
C PHE A 148 -7.38 -12.96 53.09
N ILE A 149 -8.68 -12.75 52.92
CA ILE A 149 -9.19 -11.57 52.20
C ILE A 149 -9.04 -10.37 53.14
N HIS A 150 -8.18 -9.42 52.77
CA HIS A 150 -7.83 -8.28 53.62
C HIS A 150 -8.93 -7.22 53.71
N ASP A 151 -9.69 -7.00 52.63
CA ASP A 151 -10.82 -6.07 52.61
C ASP A 151 -12.10 -6.84 52.23
N LYS A 152 -12.75 -7.42 53.24
CA LYS A 152 -14.00 -8.20 53.06
C LYS A 152 -15.22 -7.31 52.81
N ALA A 153 -15.13 -6.03 53.15
CA ALA A 153 -16.24 -5.08 53.00
C ALA A 153 -16.42 -4.65 51.54
N HIS A 154 -15.33 -4.59 50.76
CA HIS A 154 -15.36 -4.20 49.35
C HIS A 154 -14.79 -5.31 48.48
N VAL A 155 -15.53 -6.43 48.39
CA VAL A 155 -15.23 -7.52 47.48
C VAL A 155 -16.19 -7.55 46.31
N ARG A 156 -15.67 -7.88 45.12
CA ARG A 156 -16.48 -8.21 43.94
C ARG A 156 -16.11 -9.57 43.41
N THR A 157 -17.08 -10.26 42.85
CA THR A 157 -16.87 -11.56 42.19
C THR A 157 -16.74 -11.33 40.70
N ILE A 158 -15.62 -11.74 40.11
CA ILE A 158 -15.36 -11.66 38.68
C ILE A 158 -14.84 -13.02 38.19
N VAL A 159 -14.81 -13.20 36.87
CA VAL A 159 -14.20 -14.38 36.25
C VAL A 159 -12.68 -14.28 36.21
N VAL A 160 -11.97 -15.41 36.28
CA VAL A 160 -10.50 -15.48 36.22
C VAL A 160 -9.93 -14.73 35.02
N ARG A 161 -10.51 -14.89 33.83
CA ARG A 161 -10.05 -14.20 32.61
C ARG A 161 -10.02 -12.68 32.76
N GLU A 162 -11.01 -12.11 33.44
CA GLU A 162 -11.10 -10.66 33.65
C GLU A 162 -10.10 -10.21 34.72
N ALA A 163 -9.93 -10.97 35.79
CA ALA A 163 -8.95 -10.65 36.83
C ALA A 163 -7.50 -10.65 36.29
N ILE A 164 -7.15 -11.61 35.43
CA ILE A 164 -5.83 -11.66 34.77
C ILE A 164 -5.65 -10.47 33.83
N LYS A 165 -6.69 -10.12 33.05
CA LYS A 165 -6.69 -8.96 32.16
C LYS A 165 -6.53 -7.64 32.92
N GLU A 166 -7.12 -7.54 34.11
CA GLU A 166 -6.97 -6.41 35.03
C GLU A 166 -5.65 -6.44 35.85
N GLY A 167 -4.80 -7.47 35.66
CA GLY A 167 -3.47 -7.56 36.27
C GLY A 167 -3.44 -8.09 37.71
N TYR A 168 -4.49 -8.77 38.18
CA TYR A 168 -4.52 -9.44 39.49
C TYR A 168 -3.77 -10.78 39.46
N ALA A 169 -3.06 -11.09 40.55
CA ALA A 169 -2.34 -12.34 40.70
C ALA A 169 -3.11 -13.38 41.56
N PRO A 170 -2.92 -14.69 41.33
CA PRO A 170 -3.55 -15.73 42.15
C PRO A 170 -3.01 -15.73 43.59
N CYS A 171 -3.89 -15.85 44.57
CA CYS A 171 -3.48 -16.09 45.94
C CYS A 171 -2.89 -17.50 46.10
N VAL A 172 -1.59 -17.59 46.40
CA VAL A 172 -0.86 -18.87 46.58
C VAL A 172 -1.43 -19.82 47.63
N ARG A 173 -2.23 -19.30 48.58
CA ARG A 173 -2.81 -20.10 49.66
C ARG A 173 -4.08 -20.83 49.23
N CYS A 174 -5.05 -20.10 48.67
CA CYS A 174 -6.32 -20.70 48.24
C CYS A 174 -6.21 -21.33 46.85
N MET A 175 -5.35 -20.80 45.96
CA MET A 175 -5.17 -21.31 44.59
C MET A 175 -4.05 -22.36 44.47
N LYS A 176 -3.50 -22.84 45.60
CA LYS A 176 -2.39 -23.80 45.65
C LYS A 176 -2.57 -25.03 44.75
N LYS A 177 -3.81 -25.55 44.66
CA LYS A 177 -4.12 -26.73 43.82
C LYS A 177 -3.92 -26.45 42.33
N TYR A 178 -4.33 -25.28 41.87
CA TYR A 178 -4.23 -24.88 40.47
C TYR A 178 -2.80 -24.49 40.10
N LEU A 179 -2.11 -23.75 40.99
CA LEU A 179 -0.71 -23.38 40.80
C LEU A 179 0.25 -24.57 40.77
N ARG A 180 -0.07 -25.66 41.48
CA ARG A 180 0.71 -26.90 41.42
C ARG A 180 0.44 -27.70 40.15
N ALA A 181 -0.77 -27.63 39.60
CA ALA A 181 -1.12 -28.30 38.35
C ALA A 181 -0.39 -27.66 37.17
N ASP A 182 -0.23 -26.33 37.17
CA ASP A 182 0.58 -25.58 36.21
C ASP A 182 2.03 -26.06 36.15
N LEU A 183 2.67 -26.24 37.31
CA LEU A 183 4.07 -26.69 37.41
C LEU A 183 4.30 -28.15 36.97
N SER A 184 3.21 -28.91 36.82
CA SER A 184 3.23 -30.29 36.33
C SER A 184 2.82 -30.42 34.85
N SER A 185 2.55 -29.29 34.17
CA SER A 185 2.23 -29.29 32.76
C SER A 185 3.49 -29.51 31.90
N PRO A 186 3.39 -30.18 30.73
CA PRO A 186 4.56 -30.46 29.89
C PRO A 186 5.24 -29.20 29.34
N GLU A 187 4.56 -28.05 29.29
CA GLU A 187 5.16 -26.76 28.88
C GLU A 187 6.05 -26.14 29.98
N SER A 188 5.72 -26.29 31.28
CA SER A 188 6.53 -25.72 32.37
C SER A 188 7.84 -26.46 32.64
N LEU A 189 7.94 -27.73 32.20
CA LEU A 189 9.16 -28.53 32.31
C LEU A 189 10.23 -28.12 31.28
N ALA A 190 9.82 -27.50 30.16
CA ALA A 190 10.74 -27.03 29.13
C ALA A 190 11.45 -25.72 29.51
N ASP A 191 10.81 -24.84 30.29
CA ASP A 191 11.38 -23.57 30.73
C ASP A 191 12.33 -23.70 31.95
N ALA A 192 12.23 -24.78 32.73
CA ALA A 192 13.07 -25.00 33.91
C ALA A 192 14.47 -25.60 33.59
N GLN A 193 14.73 -25.99 32.34
CA GLN A 193 15.99 -26.58 31.89
C GLN A 193 16.85 -25.61 31.05
N ARG A 194 16.52 -24.32 31.04
CA ARG A 194 17.22 -23.29 30.28
C ARG A 194 17.96 -22.29 31.17
#